data_AF-A0A929WZG1-F1
#
_entry.id   AF-A0A929WZG1-F1
#
_cell.length_a   1.000
_cell.length_b   1.000
_cell.length_c   1.000
_cell.angle_alpha   90.00
_cell.angle_beta   90.00
_cell.angle_gamma   90.00
#
_symmetry.space_group_name_H-M   'P 1'
#
loop_
_entity.id
_entity.type
_entity.pdbx_description
1 polymer ?
#
loop_
_entity_poly.entity_id
_entity_poly.type
_entity_poly.pdbx_seq_one_letter_code
_entity_poly.pdbx_strand_id
1 'polypeptide(L)'
;MKALYINKTKIVDDFKRLSDIWDTSTNITLRIDIKPQDFDLVVRSLISYLPNDLAYSILSEIAAYENLNEELMQLIFDKGDKGCKVAICLNKNLPHKLQEHCKRSNDRDIKEHFQQRE
;
A
#
# COMPACT_ATOMS: atom_id res chain seq x y z
N MET A 1 19.52 -10.40 7.98
CA MET A 1 18.42 -9.52 7.57
C MET A 1 17.48 -9.35 8.74
N LYS A 2 17.23 -8.12 9.22
CA LYS A 2 16.27 -7.87 10.31
C LYS A 2 14.86 -7.77 9.73
N ALA A 3 13.83 -8.00 10.53
CA ALA A 3 12.44 -7.83 10.12
C ALA A 3 11.75 -6.78 11.01
N LEU A 4 11.06 -5.83 10.39
CA LEU A 4 10.18 -4.89 11.06
C LEU A 4 8.77 -5.47 11.07
N TYR A 5 8.31 -5.90 12.24
CA TYR A 5 6.98 -6.46 12.42
C TYR A 5 5.96 -5.36 12.69
N ILE A 6 5.04 -5.20 11.75
CA ILE A 6 3.98 -4.21 11.77
C ILE A 6 2.65 -4.89 12.07
N ASN A 7 1.88 -4.31 12.98
CA ASN A 7 0.50 -4.67 13.22
C ASN A 7 -0.33 -3.40 13.45
N LYS A 8 -1.65 -3.54 13.53
CA LYS A 8 -2.56 -2.42 13.76
C LYS A 8 -2.17 -1.54 14.95
N THR A 9 -1.93 -2.14 16.12
CA THR A 9 -1.62 -1.41 17.36
C THR A 9 -0.38 -0.55 17.20
N LYS A 10 0.70 -1.10 16.64
CA LYS A 10 1.94 -0.33 16.43
C LYS A 10 1.77 0.82 15.44
N ILE A 11 0.94 0.67 14.40
CA ILE A 11 0.64 1.75 13.46
C ILE A 11 -0.14 2.87 14.15
N VAL A 12 -1.10 2.52 15.00
CA VAL A 12 -1.94 3.53 15.68
C VAL A 12 -1.14 4.25 16.77
N ASP A 13 -0.37 3.50 17.56
CA ASP A 13 0.23 4.02 18.79
C ASP A 13 1.69 4.49 18.62
N ASP A 14 2.45 3.87 17.71
CA ASP A 14 3.92 3.96 17.68
C ASP A 14 4.50 4.20 16.28
N PHE A 15 3.71 4.71 15.33
CA PHE A 15 4.13 4.82 13.93
C PHE A 15 5.45 5.58 13.73
N LYS A 16 5.63 6.70 14.45
CA LYS A 16 6.84 7.51 14.35
C LYS A 16 8.10 6.69 14.67
N ARG A 17 8.06 5.91 15.74
CA ARG A 17 9.18 5.04 16.13
C ARG A 17 9.44 3.96 15.06
N LEU A 18 8.39 3.41 14.45
CA LEU A 18 8.55 2.45 13.37
C LEU A 18 9.20 3.09 12.14
N SER A 19 8.80 4.31 11.77
CA SER A 19 9.41 5.07 10.68
C SER A 19 10.88 5.33 10.95
N ASP A 20 11.24 5.79 12.16
CA ASP A 20 12.64 6.05 12.51
C ASP A 20 13.51 4.78 12.38
N ILE A 21 12.98 3.61 12.76
CA ILE A 21 13.66 2.33 12.58
C ILE A 21 13.81 1.97 11.10
N TRP A 22 12.76 2.19 10.31
CA TRP A 22 12.75 1.93 8.87
C TRP A 22 13.81 2.78 8.15
N ASP A 23 13.79 4.09 8.39
CA ASP A 23 14.65 5.08 7.72
C ASP A 23 16.13 4.92 8.06
N THR A 24 16.44 4.45 9.28
CA THR A 24 17.83 4.25 9.73
C THR A 24 18.39 2.85 9.45
N SER A 25 17.56 1.93 8.96
CA SER A 25 17.97 0.55 8.72
C SER A 25 18.42 0.31 7.28
N THR A 26 19.63 -0.19 7.08
CA THR A 26 20.18 -0.49 5.75
C THR A 26 19.81 -1.88 5.19
N ASN A 27 19.28 -2.78 6.03
CA ASN A 27 18.95 -4.16 5.64
C ASN A 27 17.83 -4.74 6.51
N ILE A 28 16.64 -4.14 6.36
CA ILE A 28 15.42 -4.54 7.04
C ILE A 28 14.36 -4.95 6.02
N THR A 29 13.54 -5.92 6.40
CA THR A 29 12.37 -6.35 5.61
C THR A 29 11.09 -6.05 6.38
N LEU A 30 10.04 -5.70 5.65
CA LEU A 30 8.72 -5.46 6.21
C LEU A 30 7.99 -6.79 6.44
N ARG A 31 7.35 -6.95 7.59
CA ARG A 31 6.45 -8.07 7.88
C ARG A 31 5.16 -7.50 8.45
N ILE A 32 4.09 -7.55 7.68
CA ILE A 32 2.77 -7.10 8.13
C ILE A 32 1.97 -8.26 8.73
N ASP A 33 1.40 -8.02 9.91
CA ASP A 33 0.43 -8.86 10.60
C ASP A 33 -0.80 -7.98 10.88
N ILE A 34 -1.57 -7.71 9.82
CA ILE A 34 -2.77 -6.88 9.86
C ILE A 34 -3.90 -7.71 9.26
N LYS A 35 -4.99 -7.85 10.02
CA LYS A 35 -6.15 -8.60 9.57
C LYS A 35 -7.00 -7.76 8.60
N PRO A 36 -7.68 -8.37 7.61
CA PRO A 36 -8.52 -7.64 6.66
C PRO A 36 -9.58 -6.75 7.32
N GLN A 37 -10.16 -7.19 8.44
CA GLN A 37 -11.12 -6.41 9.24
C GLN A 37 -10.57 -5.08 9.79
N ASP A 38 -9.25 -4.93 9.86
CA ASP A 38 -8.56 -3.76 10.39
C ASP A 38 -8.04 -2.84 9.27
N PHE A 39 -8.16 -3.24 7.99
CA PHE A 39 -7.60 -2.48 6.87
C PHE A 39 -8.15 -1.07 6.75
N ASP A 40 -9.45 -0.86 6.96
CA ASP A 40 -10.04 0.48 6.85
C ASP A 40 -9.37 1.47 7.81
N LEU A 41 -9.31 1.09 9.10
CA LEU A 41 -8.64 1.90 10.12
C LEU A 41 -7.17 2.13 9.77
N VAL A 42 -6.45 1.05 9.46
CA VAL A 42 -5.01 1.12 9.20
C VAL A 42 -4.70 2.00 7.98
N VAL A 43 -5.40 1.81 6.87
CA VAL A 43 -5.20 2.61 5.64
C VAL A 43 -5.43 4.08 5.94
N ARG A 44 -6.53 4.43 6.63
CA ARG A 44 -6.83 5.83 6.98
C ARG A 44 -5.79 6.42 7.92
N SER A 45 -5.29 5.65 8.89
CA SER A 45 -4.18 6.08 9.75
C SER A 45 -2.90 6.33 8.94
N LEU A 46 -2.52 5.40 8.06
CA LEU A 46 -1.31 5.53 7.24
C LEU A 46 -1.37 6.75 6.30
N ILE A 47 -2.54 7.05 5.75
CA ILE A 47 -2.74 8.24 4.90
C ILE A 47 -2.45 9.54 5.65
N SER A 48 -2.74 9.60 6.95
CA SER A 48 -2.42 10.77 7.78
C SER A 48 -0.92 11.01 7.99
N TYR A 49 -0.10 9.99 7.75
CA TYR A 49 1.35 10.06 7.85
C TYR A 49 2.05 10.35 6.52
N LEU A 50 1.30 10.50 5.42
CA LEU A 50 1.91 10.77 4.11
C LEU A 50 2.40 12.22 4.00
N PRO A 51 3.53 12.47 3.33
CA PRO A 51 4.40 11.50 2.65
C PRO A 51 5.40 10.83 3.61
N ASN A 52 5.37 9.49 3.69
CA ASN A 52 6.29 8.71 4.52
C ASN A 52 6.57 7.34 3.87
N ASP A 53 7.84 6.95 3.81
CA ASP A 53 8.29 5.77 3.06
C ASP A 53 7.77 4.45 3.65
N LEU A 54 7.81 4.32 4.99
CA LEU A 54 7.22 3.17 5.66
C LEU A 54 5.71 3.12 5.45
N ALA A 55 5.02 4.27 5.48
CA ALA A 55 3.59 4.32 5.23
C ALA A 55 3.23 3.84 3.82
N TYR A 56 3.95 4.32 2.79
CA TYR A 56 3.77 3.85 1.42
C TYR A 56 4.06 2.34 1.30
N SER A 57 5.13 1.86 1.92
CA SER A 57 5.50 0.44 1.92
C SER A 57 4.40 -0.44 2.52
N ILE A 58 3.79 -0.03 3.65
CA ILE A 58 2.68 -0.78 4.25
C ILE A 58 1.42 -0.70 3.37
N LEU A 59 1.12 0.47 2.81
CA LEU A 59 -0.04 0.66 1.92
C LEU A 59 0.08 -0.20 0.65
N SER A 60 1.27 -0.34 0.07
CA SER A 60 1.48 -1.20 -1.10
C SER A 60 1.27 -2.68 -0.80
N GLU A 61 1.67 -3.15 0.39
CA GLU A 61 1.40 -4.53 0.83
C GLU A 61 -0.11 -4.77 1.02
N ILE A 62 -0.83 -3.80 1.60
CA ILE A 62 -2.29 -3.88 1.73
C ILE A 62 -2.98 -3.85 0.36
N ALA A 63 -2.50 -3.01 -0.57
CA ALA A 63 -3.03 -2.89 -1.93
C ALA A 63 -2.95 -4.20 -2.73
N ALA A 64 -1.93 -5.03 -2.45
CA ALA A 64 -1.75 -6.32 -3.08
C ALA A 64 -2.76 -7.38 -2.57
N TYR A 65 -3.55 -7.08 -1.54
CA TYR A 65 -4.56 -8.01 -1.02
C TYR A 65 -5.72 -8.20 -2.01
N GLU A 66 -5.91 -9.43 -2.47
CA GLU A 66 -6.86 -9.78 -3.54
C GLU A 66 -8.32 -9.38 -3.23
N ASN A 67 -8.73 -9.42 -1.96
CA ASN A 67 -10.09 -9.09 -1.54
C ASN A 67 -10.20 -7.72 -0.86
N LEU A 68 -9.32 -6.78 -1.21
CA LEU A 68 -9.44 -5.40 -0.74
C LEU A 68 -10.72 -4.79 -1.33
N ASN A 69 -11.48 -4.05 -0.54
CA ASN A 69 -12.71 -3.44 -1.05
C ASN A 69 -12.41 -2.27 -2.00
N GLU A 70 -13.36 -1.94 -2.87
CA GLU A 70 -13.21 -0.90 -3.89
C GLU A 70 -12.91 0.48 -3.31
N GLU A 71 -13.53 0.85 -2.18
CA GLU A 71 -13.30 2.16 -1.55
C GLU A 71 -11.84 2.30 -1.11
N LEU A 72 -11.28 1.29 -0.45
CA LEU A 72 -9.89 1.29 -0.02
C LEU A 72 -8.93 1.18 -1.21
N MET A 73 -9.26 0.40 -2.24
CA MET A 73 -8.46 0.37 -3.48
C MET A 73 -8.35 1.76 -4.10
N GLN A 74 -9.47 2.47 -4.23
CA GLN A 74 -9.51 3.82 -4.79
C GLN A 74 -8.72 4.80 -3.90
N LEU A 75 -8.92 4.73 -2.59
CA LEU A 75 -8.26 5.60 -1.64
C LEU A 75 -6.73 5.44 -1.67
N ILE A 76 -6.24 4.18 -1.71
CA ILE A 76 -4.81 3.89 -1.83
C ILE A 76 -4.29 4.32 -3.20
N PHE A 77 -5.03 4.11 -4.28
CA PHE A 77 -4.61 4.56 -5.62
C PHE A 77 -4.44 6.09 -5.70
N ASP A 78 -5.36 6.84 -5.09
CA ASP A 78 -5.37 8.30 -5.16
C ASP A 78 -4.29 8.94 -4.27
N LYS A 79 -4.01 8.36 -3.10
CA LYS A 79 -3.09 8.91 -2.09
C LYS A 79 -1.71 8.26 -2.09
N GLY A 80 -1.61 7.04 -2.58
CA GLY A 80 -0.39 6.26 -2.60
C GLY A 80 0.63 6.74 -3.62
N ASP A 81 1.85 6.27 -3.42
CA ASP A 81 2.96 6.48 -4.34
C ASP A 81 2.86 5.55 -5.57
N LYS A 82 3.94 5.51 -6.37
CA LYS A 82 4.01 4.62 -7.53
C LYS A 82 3.86 3.14 -7.12
N GLY A 83 4.52 2.71 -6.04
CA GLY A 83 4.43 1.33 -5.56
C GLY A 83 2.99 0.93 -5.21
N CYS A 84 2.28 1.78 -4.48
CA CYS A 84 0.86 1.60 -4.17
C CYS A 84 0.00 1.46 -5.44
N LYS A 85 0.19 2.37 -6.40
CA LYS A 85 -0.60 2.37 -7.65
C LYS A 85 -0.36 1.13 -8.50
N VAL A 86 0.90 0.71 -8.62
CA VAL A 86 1.26 -0.54 -9.32
C VAL A 86 0.61 -1.74 -8.64
N ALA A 87 0.69 -1.84 -7.31
CA ALA A 87 0.07 -2.93 -6.55
C ALA A 87 -1.45 -2.98 -6.76
N ILE A 88 -2.14 -1.83 -6.76
CA ILE A 88 -3.57 -1.75 -7.10
C ILE A 88 -3.82 -2.20 -8.53
N CYS A 89 -3.07 -1.71 -9.52
CA CYS A 89 -3.30 -2.07 -10.92
C CYS A 89 -3.05 -3.57 -11.21
N LEU A 90 -2.15 -4.21 -10.46
CA LEU A 90 -1.91 -5.65 -10.51
C LEU A 90 -3.01 -6.49 -9.85
N ASN A 91 -3.90 -5.87 -9.07
CA ASN A 91 -4.96 -6.60 -8.39
C ASN A 91 -5.99 -7.16 -9.39
N LYS A 92 -6.31 -8.46 -9.28
CA LYS A 92 -7.23 -9.14 -10.21
C LYS A 92 -8.66 -8.67 -10.09
N ASN A 93 -9.08 -8.28 -8.89
CA ASN A 93 -10.44 -7.82 -8.59
C ASN A 93 -10.58 -6.30 -8.74
N LEU A 94 -9.77 -5.69 -9.62
CA LEU A 94 -9.75 -4.24 -9.81
C LEU A 94 -11.10 -3.72 -10.35
N PRO A 95 -11.74 -2.76 -9.68
CA PRO A 95 -12.98 -2.14 -10.15
C PRO A 95 -12.83 -1.49 -11.52
N HIS A 96 -13.90 -1.50 -12.32
CA HIS A 96 -13.90 -0.99 -13.70
C HIS A 96 -13.34 0.44 -13.81
N LYS A 97 -13.71 1.31 -12.87
CA LYS A 97 -13.20 2.69 -12.84
C LYS A 97 -11.67 2.71 -12.75
N LEU A 98 -11.09 1.97 -11.80
CA LEU A 98 -9.64 1.90 -11.62
C LEU A 98 -8.94 1.19 -12.78
N GLN A 99 -9.58 0.22 -13.44
CA GLN A 99 -9.04 -0.36 -14.68
C GLN A 99 -8.84 0.71 -15.75
N GLU A 100 -9.82 1.59 -15.97
CA GLU A 100 -9.70 2.68 -16.93
C GLU A 100 -8.59 3.67 -16.55
N HIS A 101 -8.43 3.96 -15.26
CA HIS A 101 -7.31 4.78 -14.77
C HIS A 101 -5.95 4.14 -15.07
N CYS A 102 -5.78 2.85 -14.80
CA CYS A 102 -4.54 2.12 -15.08
C CYS A 102 -4.24 2.08 -16.59
N LYS A 103 -5.23 1.75 -17.44
CA LYS A 103 -5.09 1.69 -18.91
C LYS A 103 -4.66 3.02 -19.54
N ARG A 104 -5.20 4.12 -19.02
CA ARG A 104 -4.96 5.49 -19.52
C ARG A 104 -3.84 6.21 -18.78
N SER A 105 -3.15 5.55 -17.86
CA SER A 105 -2.05 6.15 -17.12
C SER A 105 -0.94 6.60 -18.07
N ASN A 106 -0.46 7.84 -17.86
CA ASN A 106 0.74 8.33 -18.53
C ASN A 106 2.01 7.79 -17.87
N ASP A 107 1.90 7.16 -16.69
CA ASP A 107 3.00 6.49 -16.03
C ASP A 107 3.23 5.10 -16.66
N ARG A 108 4.40 4.94 -17.28
CA ARG A 108 4.78 3.73 -18.01
C ARG A 108 4.74 2.49 -17.11
N ASP A 109 5.23 2.58 -15.87
CA ASP A 109 5.30 1.44 -14.97
C ASP A 109 3.89 0.96 -14.62
N ILE A 110 2.99 1.89 -14.29
CA ILE A 110 1.59 1.58 -13.99
C ILE A 110 0.92 0.88 -15.17
N LYS A 111 1.12 1.41 -16.39
CA LYS A 111 0.49 0.88 -17.60
C LYS A 111 1.02 -0.51 -17.95
N GLU A 112 2.34 -0.70 -17.93
CA GLU A 112 2.97 -1.98 -18.26
C GLU A 112 2.59 -3.07 -17.26
N HIS A 113 2.60 -2.79 -15.96
CA HIS A 113 2.20 -3.76 -14.93
C HIS A 113 0.70 -4.09 -15.02
N PHE A 114 -0.16 -3.11 -15.33
CA PHE A 114 -1.58 -3.39 -15.59
C PHE A 114 -1.76 -4.35 -16.77
N GLN A 115 -1.03 -4.16 -17.87
CA GLN A 115 -1.12 -5.00 -19.07
C GLN A 115 -0.57 -6.43 -18.84
N GLN A 116 0.45 -6.60 -17.99
CA GLN A 116 0.99 -7.92 -17.63
C GLN A 116 0.04 -8.77 -16.78
N ARG A 117 -1.01 -8.16 -16.23
CA ARG A 117 -2.05 -8.86 -15.45
C ARG A 117 -3.02 -9.65 -16.34
N GLU A 118 -3.24 -9.20 -17.58
CA GLU A 118 -4.13 -9.83 -18.57
C GLU A 118 -3.50 -11.10 -19.17
#